data_AF-A0ABD0RRW9-F1
#
_entry.id   AF-A0ABD0RRW9-F1
#
_cell.length_a   1.000
_cell.length_b   1.000
_cell.length_c   1.000
_cell.angle_alpha   90.00
_cell.angle_beta   90.00
_cell.angle_gamma   90.00
#
_symmetry.space_group_name_H-M   'P 1'
#
loop_
_entity.id
_entity.type
_entity.pdbx_description
1 polymer ?
#
loop_
_entity_poly.entity_id
_entity_poly.type
_entity_poly.pdbx_seq_one_letter_code
_entity_poly.pdbx_strand_id
1 'polypeptide(L)'
;ERPPFIPEGALLRRKAMETDAPKRKLERDLEVELGDDYTLDLQKYWDLMNPEEKQDKIPEIWEGHNIADYIDPEIMKRLEDLEQEEELREKAGDEDEEMREIRQLASQIREKRKMKILASKEKDTQGPRMPRTAKK
;
A
#
# COMPACT_ATOMS: atom_id res chain seq x y z
N GLU A 1 40.12 2.50 -30.25
CA GLU A 1 40.89 1.90 -29.14
C GLU A 1 40.22 2.26 -27.81
N ARG A 2 40.35 1.44 -26.76
CA ARG A 2 39.82 1.73 -25.41
C ARG A 2 40.99 2.24 -24.55
N PRO A 3 41.26 3.56 -24.51
CA PRO A 3 42.35 4.08 -23.70
C PRO A 3 42.08 3.85 -22.21
N PRO A 4 43.14 3.74 -21.38
CA PRO A 4 42.98 3.65 -19.94
C PRO A 4 42.37 4.95 -19.38
N PHE A 5 41.38 4.82 -18.49
CA PHE A 5 40.75 5.96 -17.81
C PHE A 5 41.46 6.25 -16.48
N ILE A 6 42.40 7.20 -16.49
CA ILE A 6 43.09 7.68 -15.29
C ILE A 6 42.37 8.94 -14.81
N PRO A 7 41.74 8.95 -13.63
CA PRO A 7 41.09 10.14 -13.11
C PRO A 7 42.11 11.22 -12.76
N GLU A 8 41.76 12.48 -13.03
CA GLU A 8 42.65 13.64 -12.84
C GLU A 8 43.17 13.75 -11.40
N GLY A 9 42.34 13.39 -10.41
CA GLY A 9 42.72 13.38 -9.00
C GLY A 9 43.93 12.50 -8.69
N ALA A 10 44.12 11.38 -9.41
CA ALA A 10 45.28 10.52 -9.22
C ALA A 10 46.57 11.14 -9.79
N LEU A 11 46.46 11.90 -10.89
CA LEU A 11 47.59 12.61 -11.49
C LEU A 11 48.05 13.78 -10.60
N LEU A 12 47.09 14.53 -10.04
CA LEU A 12 47.36 15.63 -9.12
C LEU A 12 48.00 15.13 -7.82
N ARG A 13 47.53 14.00 -7.28
CA ARG A 13 48.06 13.42 -6.04
C ARG A 13 49.52 12.99 -6.17
N ARG A 14 49.93 12.51 -7.35
CA ARG A 14 51.34 12.19 -7.64
C ARG A 14 52.25 13.42 -7.58
N LYS A 15 51.80 14.56 -8.14
CA LYS A 15 52.53 15.84 -8.05
C LYS A 15 52.57 16.37 -6.63
N ALA A 16 51.49 16.21 -5.87
CA ALA A 16 51.41 16.65 -4.48
C ALA A 16 52.27 15.80 -3.52
N MET A 17 52.67 14.58 -3.89
CA MET A 17 53.64 13.78 -3.13
C MET A 17 55.09 14.29 -3.29
N GLU A 18 55.37 15.09 -4.32
CA GLU A 18 56.68 15.71 -4.57
C GLU A 18 56.90 16.95 -3.67
N THR A 19 55.82 17.56 -3.21
CA THR A 19 55.81 18.64 -2.23
C THR A 19 55.46 18.07 -0.86
N ASP A 20 56.19 18.43 0.21
CA ASP A 20 56.02 17.88 1.56
C ASP A 20 54.76 18.42 2.28
N ALA A 21 53.59 18.15 1.69
CA ALA A 21 52.30 18.57 2.20
C ALA A 21 51.89 17.74 3.42
N PRO A 22 51.19 18.34 4.41
CA PRO A 22 50.76 17.63 5.60
C PRO A 22 49.84 16.46 5.24
N LYS A 23 50.14 15.29 5.81
CA LYS A 23 49.37 14.05 5.59
C LYS A 23 47.99 14.17 6.23
N ARG A 24 46.96 13.72 5.52
CA ARG A 24 45.59 13.61 6.06
C ARG A 24 45.59 12.59 7.20
N LYS A 25 44.94 12.90 8.31
CA LYS A 25 44.68 11.93 9.39
C LYS A 25 43.97 10.70 8.82
N LEU A 26 44.45 9.52 9.18
CA LEU A 26 43.82 8.24 8.85
C LEU A 26 42.89 7.81 9.98
N GLU A 27 42.01 6.86 9.70
CA GLU A 27 41.10 6.32 10.72
C GLU A 27 41.89 5.65 11.88
N ARG A 28 43.06 5.04 11.57
CA ARG A 28 43.99 4.51 12.57
C ARG A 28 44.54 5.59 13.51
N ASP A 29 44.80 6.79 12.99
CA ASP A 29 45.30 7.88 13.82
C ASP A 29 44.20 8.37 14.78
N LEU A 30 42.94 8.38 14.32
CA LEU A 30 41.78 8.72 15.15
C LEU A 30 41.52 7.66 16.22
N GLU A 31 41.62 6.38 15.88
CA GLU A 31 41.52 5.26 16.82
C GLU A 31 42.55 5.39 17.96
N VAL A 32 43.81 5.69 17.63
CA VAL A 32 44.87 5.86 18.63
C VAL A 32 44.65 7.12 19.50
N GLU A 33 44.10 8.19 18.93
CA GLU A 33 43.82 9.45 19.64
C GLU A 33 42.66 9.32 20.64
N LEU A 34 41.61 8.57 20.27
CA LEU A 34 40.39 8.36 21.07
C LEU A 34 40.51 7.16 22.02
N GLY A 35 41.37 6.18 21.72
CA GLY A 35 41.60 5.01 22.56
C GLY A 35 40.31 4.21 22.80
N ASP A 36 39.97 4.02 24.07
CA ASP A 36 38.82 3.21 24.51
C ASP A 36 37.45 3.84 24.15
N ASP A 37 37.39 5.15 23.89
CA ASP A 37 36.16 5.87 23.52
C ASP A 37 35.88 5.78 22.01
N TYR A 38 36.75 5.13 21.22
CA TYR A 38 36.59 5.03 19.78
C TYR A 38 35.51 4.03 19.38
N THR A 39 34.48 4.51 18.69
CA THR A 39 33.51 3.67 17.97
C THR A 39 33.51 4.01 16.49
N LEU A 40 33.74 3.01 15.63
CA LEU A 40 33.71 3.17 14.19
C LEU A 40 32.26 3.40 13.70
N ASP A 41 31.97 4.62 13.28
CA ASP A 41 30.71 4.97 12.62
C ASP A 41 30.81 4.68 11.11
N LEU A 42 30.01 3.73 10.64
CA LEU A 42 29.93 3.33 9.24
C LEU A 42 29.15 4.33 8.38
N GLN A 43 28.24 5.10 8.98
CA GLN A 43 27.36 6.05 8.30
C GLN A 43 28.03 7.41 8.07
N LYS A 44 29.04 7.75 8.90
CA LYS A 44 29.83 9.00 8.85
C LYS A 44 30.25 9.45 7.45
N TYR A 45 30.64 8.50 6.59
CA TYR A 45 31.23 8.77 5.29
C TYR A 45 30.26 8.58 4.11
N TRP A 46 28.96 8.40 4.37
CA TRP A 46 27.96 8.32 3.30
C TRP A 46 27.76 9.68 2.63
N ASP A 47 27.61 9.68 1.31
CA ASP A 47 27.31 10.87 0.53
C ASP A 47 25.82 10.87 0.18
N LEU A 48 25.06 11.67 0.92
CA LEU A 48 23.60 11.79 0.79
C LEU A 48 23.27 13.20 0.30
N MET A 49 22.08 13.35 -0.30
CA MET A 49 21.59 14.66 -0.76
C MET A 49 21.52 15.67 0.39
N ASN A 50 21.03 15.23 1.56
CA ASN A 50 20.96 16.01 2.77
C ASN A 50 21.94 15.43 3.81
N PRO A 51 22.89 16.23 4.33
CA PRO A 51 23.88 15.73 5.28
C PRO A 51 23.33 15.47 6.68
N GLU A 52 22.18 16.06 7.03
CA GLU A 52 21.53 15.90 8.33
C GLU A 52 20.95 14.50 8.52
N GLU A 53 20.47 13.88 7.44
CA GLU A 53 19.82 12.57 7.43
C GLU A 53 20.80 11.39 7.57
N LYS A 54 22.12 11.65 7.61
CA LYS A 54 23.14 10.58 7.66
C LYS A 54 23.05 9.70 8.89
N GLN A 55 22.55 10.24 10.00
CA GLN A 55 22.43 9.53 11.28
C GLN A 55 20.99 9.05 11.55
N ASP A 56 20.08 9.21 10.58
CA ASP A 56 18.70 8.79 10.74
C ASP A 56 18.60 7.27 10.78
N LYS A 57 17.73 6.76 11.66
CA LYS A 57 17.52 5.33 11.83
C LYS A 57 16.52 4.83 10.79
N ILE A 58 16.99 3.97 9.88
CA ILE A 58 16.16 3.35 8.85
C ILE A 58 15.30 2.24 9.49
N PRO A 59 13.96 2.31 9.39
CA PRO A 59 13.10 1.23 9.82
C PRO A 59 13.18 0.07 8.81
N GLU A 60 13.36 -1.16 9.30
CA GLU A 60 13.51 -2.34 8.45
C GLU A 60 12.23 -3.15 8.29
N ILE A 61 11.46 -3.32 9.39
CA ILE A 61 10.29 -4.19 9.45
C ILE A 61 9.09 -3.43 10.03
N TRP A 62 7.93 -3.61 9.40
CA TRP A 62 6.65 -3.10 9.86
C TRP A 62 5.57 -4.18 9.76
N GLU A 63 4.89 -4.50 10.87
CA GLU A 63 3.80 -5.49 10.93
C GLU A 63 4.10 -6.83 10.20
N GLY A 64 5.34 -7.32 10.30
CA GLY A 64 5.77 -8.57 9.67
C GLY A 64 6.15 -8.46 8.19
N HIS A 65 6.17 -7.26 7.63
CA HIS A 65 6.58 -6.97 6.26
C HIS A 65 7.89 -6.17 6.24
N ASN A 66 8.74 -6.39 5.25
CA ASN A 66 9.98 -5.63 5.09
C ASN A 66 9.70 -4.32 4.37
N ILE A 67 10.18 -3.20 4.90
CA ILE A 67 9.98 -1.88 4.30
C ILE A 67 10.79 -1.74 3.00
N ALA A 68 11.96 -2.39 2.92
CA ALA A 68 12.83 -2.36 1.74
C ALA A 68 12.12 -2.84 0.45
N ASP A 69 11.15 -3.75 0.58
CA ASP A 69 10.39 -4.30 -0.56
C ASP A 69 9.43 -3.26 -1.18
N TYR A 70 9.15 -2.17 -0.46
CA TYR A 70 8.24 -1.10 -0.86
C TYR A 70 8.97 0.21 -1.24
N ILE A 71 10.29 0.21 -1.35
CA ILE A 71 11.05 1.40 -1.76
C ILE A 71 11.01 1.54 -3.29
N ASP A 72 10.13 2.42 -3.79
CA ASP A 72 10.01 2.73 -5.21
C ASP A 72 9.78 4.24 -5.41
N PRO A 73 10.53 4.93 -6.30
CA PRO A 73 10.32 6.36 -6.57
C PRO A 73 8.90 6.69 -7.08
N GLU A 74 8.19 5.74 -7.66
CA GLU A 74 6.84 5.92 -8.20
C GLU A 74 5.73 5.36 -7.27
N ILE A 75 6.04 5.01 -6.01
CA ILE A 75 5.09 4.39 -5.09
C ILE A 75 3.81 5.23 -4.89
N MET A 76 3.92 6.55 -4.81
CA MET A 76 2.78 7.44 -4.62
C MET A 76 1.81 7.40 -5.79
N LYS A 77 2.33 7.32 -7.02
CA LYS A 77 1.49 7.21 -8.21
C LYS A 77 0.76 5.87 -8.25
N ARG A 78 1.45 4.78 -7.91
CA ARG A 78 0.81 3.45 -7.81
C ARG A 78 -0.25 3.41 -6.72
N LEU A 79 -0.04 4.13 -5.62
CA LEU A 79 -1.02 4.27 -4.57
C LEU A 79 -2.27 5.02 -5.05
N GLU A 80 -2.11 6.15 -5.75
CA GLU A 80 -3.23 6.91 -6.33
C GLU A 80 -4.06 6.07 -7.31
N ASP A 81 -3.41 5.28 -8.18
CA ASP A 81 -4.09 4.38 -9.11
C ASP A 81 -4.90 3.29 -8.36
N LEU A 82 -4.33 2.75 -7.27
CA LEU A 82 -5.00 1.75 -6.43
C LEU A 82 -6.19 2.32 -5.65
N GLU A 83 -6.05 3.52 -5.09
CA GLU A 83 -7.14 4.22 -4.39
C GLU A 83 -8.32 4.52 -5.33
N GLN A 84 -8.05 4.94 -6.57
CA GLN A 84 -9.09 5.12 -7.58
C GLN A 84 -9.78 3.81 -7.94
N GLU A 85 -9.02 2.71 -8.05
CA GLU A 85 -9.59 1.40 -8.29
C GLU A 85 -10.47 0.94 -7.12
N GLU A 86 -10.03 1.15 -5.87
CA GLU A 86 -10.83 0.87 -4.69
C GLU A 86 -12.10 1.72 -4.63
N GLU A 87 -12.03 3.02 -4.94
CA GLU A 87 -13.21 3.90 -4.98
C GLU A 87 -14.22 3.43 -6.04
N LEU A 88 -13.75 2.99 -7.21
CA LEU A 88 -14.61 2.40 -8.24
C LEU A 88 -15.22 1.07 -7.78
N ARG A 89 -14.45 0.23 -7.08
CA ARG A 89 -14.94 -1.04 -6.52
C ARG A 89 -15.94 -0.82 -5.39
N GLU A 90 -15.74 0.19 -4.55
CA GLU A 90 -16.65 0.57 -3.48
C GLU A 90 -17.96 1.11 -4.07
N LYS A 91 -17.88 2.05 -5.03
CA LYS A 91 -19.07 2.56 -5.74
C LYS A 91 -19.83 1.48 -6.51
N ALA A 92 -19.13 0.52 -7.10
CA ALA A 92 -19.74 -0.63 -7.76
C ALA A 92 -20.26 -1.69 -6.77
N GLY A 93 -19.69 -1.75 -5.56
CA GLY A 93 -20.13 -2.61 -4.45
C GLY A 93 -21.28 -2.01 -3.64
N ASP A 94 -21.47 -0.70 -3.70
CA ASP A 94 -22.61 0.06 -3.17
C ASP A 94 -23.86 -0.07 -4.06
N GLU A 95 -24.13 -1.27 -4.60
CA GLU A 95 -25.46 -1.65 -5.13
C GLU A 95 -26.47 -1.89 -3.99
N ASP A 96 -26.44 -1.02 -2.99
CA ASP A 96 -27.26 -1.15 -1.80
C ASP A 96 -28.70 -0.67 -2.09
N GLU A 97 -28.89 0.24 -3.05
CA GLU A 97 -30.23 0.65 -3.52
C GLU A 97 -30.93 -0.49 -4.27
N GLU A 98 -30.27 -1.09 -5.26
CA GLU A 98 -30.87 -2.16 -6.06
C GLU A 98 -31.12 -3.42 -5.20
N MET A 99 -30.18 -3.75 -4.31
CA MET A 99 -30.36 -4.87 -3.38
C MET A 99 -31.45 -4.60 -2.33
N ARG A 100 -31.64 -3.35 -1.88
CA ARG A 100 -32.76 -2.96 -1.01
C ARG A 100 -34.10 -3.05 -1.73
N GLU A 101 -34.19 -2.58 -2.98
CA GLU A 101 -35.41 -2.65 -3.80
C GLU A 101 -35.84 -4.10 -4.06
N ILE A 102 -34.89 -4.98 -4.40
CA ILE A 102 -35.14 -6.41 -4.59
C ILE A 102 -35.66 -7.05 -3.29
N ARG A 103 -35.07 -6.72 -2.13
CA ARG A 103 -35.53 -7.23 -0.83
C ARG A 103 -36.95 -6.76 -0.49
N GLN A 104 -37.26 -5.48 -0.73
CA GLN A 104 -38.60 -4.92 -0.49
C GLN A 104 -39.64 -5.59 -1.40
N LEU A 105 -39.35 -5.70 -2.70
CA LEU A 105 -40.21 -6.35 -3.67
C LEU A 105 -40.42 -7.83 -3.32
N ALA A 106 -39.37 -8.55 -2.91
CA ALA A 106 -39.47 -9.94 -2.49
C ALA A 106 -40.37 -10.11 -1.25
N SER A 107 -40.32 -9.18 -0.30
CA SER A 107 -41.23 -9.19 0.87
C SER A 107 -42.70 -9.04 0.45
N GLN A 108 -42.98 -8.04 -0.41
CA GLN A 108 -44.33 -7.81 -0.95
C GLN A 108 -44.87 -9.03 -1.71
N ILE A 109 -44.02 -9.71 -2.49
CA ILE A 109 -44.39 -10.93 -3.21
C ILE A 109 -44.74 -12.07 -2.24
N ARG A 110 -43.96 -12.26 -1.17
CA ARG A 110 -44.20 -13.30 -0.16
C ARG A 110 -45.52 -13.06 0.57
N GLU A 111 -45.79 -11.84 0.98
CA GLU A 111 -47.05 -11.45 1.64
C GLU A 111 -48.25 -11.68 0.71
N LYS A 112 -48.17 -11.20 -0.53
CA LYS A 112 -49.24 -11.36 -1.52
C LYS A 112 -49.50 -12.84 -1.85
N ARG A 113 -48.45 -13.68 -1.91
CA ARG A 113 -48.59 -15.14 -2.03
C ARG A 113 -49.30 -15.74 -0.81
N LYS A 114 -48.91 -15.35 0.41
CA LYS A 114 -49.53 -15.84 1.64
C LYS A 114 -51.02 -15.48 1.71
N MET A 115 -51.38 -14.25 1.34
CA MET A 115 -52.78 -13.80 1.25
C MET A 115 -53.57 -14.58 0.19
N LYS A 116 -53.00 -14.85 -0.98
CA LYS A 116 -53.66 -15.69 -2.00
C LYS A 116 -53.88 -17.13 -1.50
N ILE A 117 -52.93 -17.71 -0.77
CA ILE A 117 -53.07 -19.05 -0.18
C ILE A 117 -54.17 -19.06 0.88
N LEU A 118 -54.21 -18.06 1.77
CA LEU A 118 -55.28 -17.92 2.77
C LEU A 118 -56.66 -17.79 2.12
N ALA A 119 -56.80 -16.90 1.12
CA ALA A 119 -58.05 -16.75 0.38
C ALA A 119 -58.43 -18.02 -0.42
N SER A 120 -57.45 -18.82 -0.84
CA SER A 120 -57.70 -20.13 -1.48
C SER A 120 -58.20 -21.15 -0.47
N LYS A 121 -57.62 -21.21 0.73
CA LYS A 121 -58.05 -22.09 1.82
C LYS A 121 -59.44 -21.72 2.33
N GLU A 122 -59.76 -20.43 2.43
CA GLU A 122 -61.09 -19.95 2.82
C GLU A 122 -62.18 -20.40 1.82
N LYS A 123 -61.85 -20.40 0.52
CA LYS A 123 -62.76 -20.87 -0.52
C LYS A 123 -62.92 -22.39 -0.55
N ASP A 124 -62.15 -23.12 0.25
CA ASP A 124 -62.19 -24.57 0.34
C ASP A 124 -63.18 -25.00 1.43
N THR A 125 -64.45 -25.09 1.03
CA THR A 125 -65.55 -25.49 1.89
C THR A 125 -66.03 -26.90 1.50
N GLN A 126 -66.39 -27.74 2.47
CA GLN A 126 -67.04 -29.03 2.19
C GLN A 126 -68.46 -28.79 1.63
N GLY A 127 -68.58 -28.74 0.31
CA GLY A 127 -69.86 -28.63 -0.41
C GLY A 127 -69.67 -28.36 -1.91
N PRO A 128 -70.73 -28.48 -2.73
CA PRO A 128 -70.65 -28.16 -4.16
C PRO A 128 -70.36 -26.66 -4.36
N ARG A 129 -69.28 -26.34 -5.09
CA ARG A 129 -68.91 -24.96 -5.42
C ARG A 129 -69.84 -24.40 -6.49
N MET A 130 -70.49 -23.28 -6.19
CA MET A 130 -71.34 -22.58 -7.16
C MET A 130 -70.50 -21.93 -8.28
N PRO A 131 -70.93 -22.04 -9.56
CA PRO A 131 -70.26 -21.36 -10.66
C PRO A 131 -70.37 -19.84 -10.53
N ARG A 132 -69.34 -19.10 -10.95
CA ARG A 132 -69.29 -17.63 -10.80
C ARG A 132 -70.42 -16.90 -11.53
N THR A 133 -71.03 -17.54 -12.53
CA THR A 133 -72.14 -17.02 -13.33
C THR A 133 -73.50 -17.05 -12.62
N ALA A 134 -73.62 -17.77 -11.49
CA ALA A 134 -74.86 -17.87 -10.70
C ALA A 134 -74.95 -16.85 -9.56
N LYS A 135 -73.84 -16.19 -9.20
CA LYS A 135 -73.83 -15.10 -8.21
C LYS A 135 -74.13 -13.79 -8.94
N LYS A 136 -75.36 -13.30 -8.80
CA LYS A 136 -75.78 -11.95 -9.20
C LYS A 136 -75.72 -11.02 -8.01
#